data_AF-A0A6C0JM34-F1
#
_entry.id   AF-A0A6C0JM34-F1
#
_cell.length_a   1.000
_cell.length_b   1.000
_cell.length_c   1.000
_cell.angle_alpha   90.00
_cell.angle_beta   90.00
_cell.angle_gamma   90.00
#
_symmetry.space_group_name_H-M   'P 1'
#
loop_
_entity.id
_entity.type
_entity.pdbx_description
1 polymer ?
#
loop_
_entity_poly.entity_id
_entity_poly.type
_entity_poly.pdbx_seq_one_letter_code
_entity_poly.pdbx_strand_id
1 'polypeptide(L)'
;MAMFPRSKLEMLKDHIDKLEVNEHKQIYNIMKKDELQVTKTQNGVLVSADSLSNETLAEVERYVLFCLDQRKRMDEDMKTRKTYERMVHD
;
A
#
# COMPACT_ATOMS: atom_id res chain seq x y z
N MET A 1 -10.24 23.42 5.64
CA MET A 1 -9.49 22.16 5.52
C MET A 1 -9.66 21.63 4.11
N ALA A 2 -8.58 21.42 3.36
CA ALA A 2 -8.66 20.84 2.02
C ALA A 2 -9.11 19.37 2.14
N MET A 3 -10.13 18.97 1.40
CA MET A 3 -10.59 17.58 1.37
C MET A 3 -9.60 16.72 0.58
N PHE A 4 -9.29 15.50 1.04
CA PHE A 4 -8.45 14.58 0.25
C PHE A 4 -9.14 14.34 -1.12
N PRO A 5 -8.43 14.47 -2.26
CA PRO A 5 -9.06 14.35 -3.57
C PRO A 5 -9.70 12.96 -3.76
N ARG A 6 -10.96 12.92 -4.19
CA ARG A 6 -11.68 11.65 -4.41
C ARG A 6 -10.98 10.74 -5.41
N SER A 7 -10.40 11.31 -6.46
CA SER A 7 -9.61 10.56 -7.45
C SER A 7 -8.40 9.86 -6.83
N LYS A 8 -7.75 10.48 -5.83
CA LYS A 8 -6.65 9.86 -5.10
C LYS A 8 -7.11 8.73 -4.19
N LEU A 9 -8.28 8.86 -3.56
CA LEU A 9 -8.85 7.79 -2.73
C LEU A 9 -9.14 6.53 -3.55
N GLU A 10 -9.73 6.68 -4.74
CA GLU A 10 -9.99 5.56 -5.65
C GLU A 10 -8.69 4.89 -6.07
N MET A 11 -7.68 5.67 -6.50
CA MET A 11 -6.35 5.12 -6.84
C MET A 11 -5.68 4.43 -5.66
N LEU A 12 -5.78 5.00 -4.46
CA LEU A 12 -5.19 4.43 -3.26
C LEU A 12 -5.84 3.08 -2.93
N LYS A 13 -7.16 2.97 -3.07
CA LYS A 13 -7.90 1.72 -2.90
C LYS A 13 -7.41 0.65 -3.89
N ASP A 14 -7.34 0.98 -5.18
CA ASP A 14 -6.83 0.08 -6.23
C ASP A 14 -5.39 -0.40 -5.97
N HIS A 15 -4.56 0.46 -5.40
CA HIS A 15 -3.20 0.08 -5.02
C HIS A 15 -3.18 -0.83 -3.80
N ILE A 16 -3.98 -0.52 -2.77
CA ILE A 16 -4.07 -1.34 -1.55
C ILE A 16 -4.55 -2.75 -1.88
N ASP A 17 -5.55 -2.93 -2.76
CA ASP A 17 -6.03 -4.25 -3.18
C ASP A 17 -4.94 -5.15 -3.80
N LYS A 18 -3.86 -4.55 -4.34
CA LYS A 18 -2.72 -5.27 -4.95
C LYS A 18 -1.58 -5.57 -3.95
N LEU A 19 -1.73 -5.15 -2.70
CA LEU A 19 -0.74 -5.38 -1.66
C LEU A 19 -0.98 -6.73 -0.97
N GLU A 20 0.07 -7.22 -0.31
CA GLU A 20 0.06 -8.46 0.44
C GLU A 20 -0.49 -8.26 1.85
N VAL A 21 -0.86 -9.38 2.48
CA VAL A 21 -1.46 -9.41 3.83
C VAL A 21 -0.62 -8.66 4.87
N ASN A 22 0.71 -8.72 4.78
CA ASN A 22 1.58 -8.02 5.74
C ASN A 22 1.59 -6.50 5.52
N GLU A 23 1.50 -6.06 4.26
CA GLU A 23 1.41 -4.64 3.90
C GLU A 23 0.04 -4.09 4.33
N HIS A 24 -1.04 -4.87 4.18
CA HIS A 24 -2.37 -4.53 4.71
C HIS A 24 -2.37 -4.36 6.23
N LYS A 25 -1.68 -5.24 6.98
CA LYS A 25 -1.53 -5.10 8.44
C LYS A 25 -0.81 -3.80 8.80
N GLN A 26 0.20 -3.42 8.05
CA GLN A 26 0.93 -2.18 8.32
C GLN A 26 0.09 -0.95 8.00
N ILE A 27 -0.69 -0.96 6.92
CA ILE A 27 -1.66 0.09 6.61
C ILE A 27 -2.68 0.23 7.75
N TYR A 28 -3.20 -0.89 8.26
CA TYR A 28 -4.11 -0.87 9.40
C TYR A 28 -3.46 -0.27 10.66
N ASN A 29 -2.18 -0.57 10.92
CA ASN A 29 -1.45 0.03 12.04
C ASN A 29 -1.27 1.55 11.89
N ILE A 30 -1.05 2.05 10.68
CA ILE A 30 -1.00 3.48 10.38
C ILE A 30 -2.37 4.11 10.67
N MET A 31 -3.45 3.49 10.18
CA MET A 31 -4.81 3.98 10.35
C MET A 31 -5.29 3.97 11.81
N LYS A 32 -4.77 3.06 12.65
CA LYS A 32 -5.15 2.92 14.07
C LYS A 32 -4.65 4.07 14.96
N LYS A 33 -3.76 4.95 14.47
CA LYS A 33 -3.23 6.08 15.26
C LYS A 33 -4.32 7.11 15.60
N ASP A 34 -5.26 7.32 14.69
CA ASP A 34 -6.52 8.00 14.97
C ASP A 34 -7.48 6.92 15.52
N GLU A 35 -8.17 7.16 16.65
CA GLU A 35 -9.07 6.19 17.32
C GLU A 35 -10.20 5.69 16.40
N LEU A 36 -9.87 4.77 15.50
CA LEU A 36 -10.68 4.45 14.34
C LEU A 36 -11.79 3.47 14.70
N GLN A 37 -13.03 3.86 14.39
CA GLN A 37 -14.16 2.94 14.42
C GLN A 37 -14.09 2.03 13.20
N VAL A 38 -13.71 0.78 13.42
CA VAL A 38 -13.57 -0.22 12.36
C VAL A 38 -14.55 -1.36 12.53
N THR A 39 -15.10 -1.83 11.42
CA THR A 39 -15.97 -3.01 11.42
C THR A 39 -15.13 -4.23 11.06
N LYS A 40 -14.95 -5.12 12.04
CA LYS A 40 -14.26 -6.40 11.82
C LYS A 40 -15.25 -7.40 11.22
N THR A 41 -14.82 -8.09 10.17
CA THR A 41 -15.55 -9.18 9.51
C THR A 41 -14.70 -10.45 9.57
N GLN A 42 -15.26 -11.60 9.19
CA GLN A 42 -14.50 -12.87 9.14
C GLN A 42 -13.31 -12.80 8.16
N ASN A 43 -13.39 -11.96 7.12
CA ASN A 43 -12.40 -11.90 6.04
C ASN A 43 -11.52 -10.65 6.08
N GLY A 44 -11.68 -9.76 7.06
CA GLY A 44 -10.90 -8.54 7.12
C GLY A 44 -11.56 -7.42 7.91
N VAL A 45 -11.09 -6.19 7.68
CA VAL A 45 -11.53 -4.99 8.39
C VAL A 45 -12.05 -3.98 7.39
N LEU A 46 -13.26 -3.48 7.61
CA LEU A 46 -13.83 -2.38 6.84
C LEU A 46 -13.50 -1.06 7.52
N VAL A 47 -12.93 -0.15 6.74
CA VAL A 47 -12.52 1.19 7.17
C VAL A 47 -13.15 2.21 6.24
N SER A 48 -13.82 3.21 6.81
CA SER A 48 -14.36 4.33 6.05
C SER A 48 -13.29 5.41 5.87
N ALA A 49 -13.07 5.87 4.63
CA ALA A 49 -12.12 6.96 4.36
C ALA A 49 -12.55 8.28 5.03
N ASP A 50 -13.85 8.49 5.21
CA ASP A 50 -14.40 9.68 5.87
C ASP A 50 -14.06 9.77 7.37
N SER A 51 -13.72 8.65 8.01
CA SER A 51 -13.27 8.64 9.41
C SER A 51 -11.77 8.86 9.57
N LEU A 52 -11.02 8.94 8.46
CA LEU A 52 -9.57 9.14 8.47
C LEU A 52 -9.21 10.62 8.29
N SER A 53 -8.23 11.08 9.06
CA SER A 53 -7.65 12.40 8.85
C SER A 53 -6.87 12.43 7.52
N ASN A 54 -6.77 13.60 6.90
CA ASN A 54 -5.94 13.78 5.70
C ASN A 54 -4.47 13.42 5.94
N GLU A 55 -3.99 13.60 7.18
CA GLU A 55 -2.63 13.24 7.57
C GLU A 55 -2.44 11.72 7.52
N THR A 56 -3.36 10.97 8.10
CA THR A 56 -3.36 9.50 8.06
C THR A 56 -3.50 8.99 6.63
N LEU A 57 -4.38 9.57 5.82
CA LEU A 57 -4.50 9.22 4.39
C LEU A 57 -3.19 9.49 3.61
N ALA A 58 -2.50 10.59 3.91
CA ALA A 58 -1.21 10.90 3.29
C ALA A 58 -0.08 9.98 3.78
N GLU A 59 -0.11 9.50 5.03
CA GLU A 59 0.82 8.50 5.54
C GLU A 59 0.58 7.13 4.86
N VAL A 60 -0.68 6.73 4.71
CA VAL A 60 -1.05 5.51 3.97
C VAL A 60 -0.62 5.62 2.51
N GLU A 61 -0.90 6.73 1.82
CA GLU A 61 -0.46 6.97 0.43
C GLU A 61 1.05 6.82 0.29
N ARG A 62 1.84 7.43 1.18
CA ARG A 62 3.30 7.31 1.18
C ARG A 62 3.76 5.86 1.36
N TYR A 63 3.16 5.12 2.29
CA TYR A 63 3.52 3.72 2.53
C TYR A 63 3.17 2.83 1.34
N VAL A 64 1.99 3.00 0.75
CA VAL A 64 1.56 2.23 -0.43
C VAL A 64 2.49 2.47 -1.61
N LEU A 65 2.84 3.73 -1.89
CA LEU A 65 3.78 4.08 -2.97
C LEU A 65 5.17 3.49 -2.72
N PHE A 66 5.63 3.49 -1.46
CA PHE A 66 6.88 2.84 -1.09
C PHE A 66 6.87 1.34 -1.41
N CYS A 67 5.81 0.62 -1.03
CA CYS A 67 5.66 -0.81 -1.35
C CYS A 67 5.72 -1.08 -2.86
N LEU A 68 5.03 -0.27 -3.67
CA LEU A 68 5.02 -0.41 -5.12
C LEU A 68 6.41 -0.14 -5.74
N ASP A 69 7.13 0.88 -5.26
CA ASP A 69 8.48 1.17 -5.73
C ASP A 69 9.48 0.06 -5.37
N GLN A 70 9.40 -0.46 -4.14
CA GLN A 70 10.25 -1.58 -3.71
C GLN A 70 10.01 -2.82 -4.57
N ARG A 71 8.75 -3.17 -4.84
CA ARG A 71 8.41 -4.31 -5.69
C ARG A 71 8.98 -4.15 -7.10
N LYS A 72 8.86 -2.96 -7.68
CA LYS A 72 9.42 -2.66 -9.01
C LYS A 72 10.94 -2.81 -9.03
N ARG A 73 11.65 -2.29 -8.02
CA ARG A 73 13.11 -2.43 -7.92
C ARG A 73 13.54 -3.88 -7.80
N MET A 74 12.85 -4.66 -6.97
CA MET A 74 13.14 -6.09 -6.81
C MET A 74 12.96 -6.86 -8.13
N ASP A 75 11.93 -6.54 -8.91
CA ASP A 75 11.71 -7.13 -10.23
C ASP A 75 12.81 -6.77 -11.23
N GLU A 76 13.28 -5.51 -11.21
CA GLU A 76 14.39 -5.03 -12.04
C GLU A 76 15.72 -5.71 -11.68
N ASP A 77 16.01 -5.83 -10.39
CA ASP A 77 17.20 -6.55 -9.89
C ASP A 77 17.17 -8.03 -10.26
N MET A 78 16.01 -8.67 -10.16
CA MET A 78 15.84 -10.08 -10.52
C MET A 78 16.05 -10.31 -12.03
N LYS A 79 15.54 -9.41 -12.88
CA LYS A 79 15.76 -9.46 -14.33
C LYS A 79 17.24 -9.31 -14.67
N THR A 80 17.90 -8.36 -14.02
CA THR A 80 19.33 -8.09 -14.20
C THR A 80 20.15 -9.34 -13.84
N ARG A 81 19.89 -9.94 -12.67
CA ARG A 81 20.56 -11.16 -12.24
C ARG A 81 20.36 -12.34 -13.21
N LYS A 82 19.13 -12.59 -13.66
CA LYS A 82 18.83 -13.64 -14.65
C LYS A 82 19.56 -13.41 -15.98
N THR A 83 19.81 -12.15 -16.34
CA THR A 83 20.54 -11.81 -17.57
C THR A 83 22.02 -12.16 -17.43
N TYR A 84 22.64 -11.80 -16.31
CA TYR A 84 24.02 -12.19 -16.00
C TYR A 84 24.19 -13.70 -15.88
N GLU A 85 23.27 -14.40 -15.22
CA GLU A 85 23.32 -15.87 -15.10
C GLU A 85 23.30 -16.56 -16.48
N ARG A 86 22.56 -16.03 -17.47
CA ARG A 86 22.61 -16.56 -18.84
C ARG A 86 23.94 -16.27 -19.53
N MET A 87 24.46 -15.05 -19.41
CA MET A 87 25.73 -14.66 -20.07
C MET A 87 26.95 -15.41 -19.54
N VAL A 88 26.91 -15.94 -18.33
CA VAL A 88 28.02 -16.71 -17.72
C VAL A 88 27.94 -18.21 -18.05
N HIS A 89 26.78 -18.70 -18.50
CA HIS A 89 26.54 -20.10 -18.83
C HIS A 89 26.57 -20.43 -20.34
N ASP A 90 26.75 -19.43 -21.21
CA ASP A 90 27.11 -19.55 -22.63
C ASP A 90 28.63 -19.33 -22.83
#